data_AF-A0A2G9I7J2-F1
#
_entry.id   AF-A0A2G9I7J2-F1
#
_cell.length_a   1.000
_cell.length_b   1.000
_cell.length_c   1.000
_cell.angle_alpha   90.00
_cell.angle_beta   90.00
_cell.angle_gamma   90.00
#
_symmetry.space_group_name_H-M   'P 1'
#
loop_
_entity.id
_entity.type
_entity.pdbx_description
1 polymer ?
#
loop_
_entity_poly.entity_id
_entity_poly.type
_entity_poly.pdbx_seq_one_letter_code
_entity_poly.pdbx_strand_id
1 'polypeptide(L)'
;MALSPLRSKALHHGRSLSLPSDSHPAISQFDENLSRIRASEATCSSLPSMNSRINGLKNLYDSVDELLLLPPNQHIFSQEQIMDDYIRILDACSTVKDLISLTKQDVRELQSAVRRKDANGIQSYLTSRKKTKKTILKSLKNLRNLRRKGNDKDSKTMLKDAELKFLTICSPNSGMSGYISLIYPARCNKMAPKASRGHHPIFIP
;
A
#
# COMPACT_ATOMS: atom_id res chain seq x y z
N MET A 1 -56.15 66.68 16.82
CA MET A 1 -56.47 65.34 16.28
C MET A 1 -56.22 65.35 14.79
N ALA A 2 -55.31 64.52 14.31
CA ALA A 2 -55.19 64.15 12.90
C ALA A 2 -54.59 62.73 12.87
N LEU A 3 -55.36 61.78 12.33
CA LEU A 3 -54.97 60.38 12.13
C LEU A 3 -54.19 60.28 10.82
N SER A 4 -53.04 59.59 10.81
CA SER A 4 -52.76 58.30 10.10
C SER A 4 -51.37 58.40 9.42
N PRO A 5 -50.74 57.35 8.84
CA PRO A 5 -51.13 55.92 8.71
C PRO A 5 -50.02 54.87 9.04
N LEU A 6 -50.48 53.60 9.11
CA LEU A 6 -49.81 52.29 9.09
C LEU A 6 -48.27 52.24 8.96
N ARG A 7 -47.62 51.65 9.97
CA ARG A 7 -46.32 50.98 9.79
C ARG A 7 -46.51 49.47 9.97
N SER A 8 -46.83 48.80 8.87
CA SER A 8 -46.70 47.35 8.74
C SER A 8 -45.23 47.00 9.01
N LYS A 9 -44.96 46.31 10.12
CA LYS A 9 -43.71 45.57 10.27
C LYS A 9 -43.78 44.44 9.25
N ALA A 10 -43.21 44.66 8.07
CA ALA A 10 -42.84 43.57 7.20
C ALA A 10 -41.88 42.68 8.00
N LEU A 11 -42.40 41.57 8.52
CA LEU A 11 -41.61 40.49 9.03
C LEU A 11 -40.79 40.03 7.82
N HIS A 12 -39.49 40.34 7.81
CA HIS A 12 -38.58 39.77 6.83
C HIS A 12 -38.60 38.25 7.07
N HIS A 13 -39.49 37.56 6.39
CA HIS A 13 -39.46 36.13 6.29
C HIS A 13 -38.26 35.83 5.42
N GLY A 14 -37.10 35.63 6.07
CA GLY A 14 -35.94 35.03 5.47
C GLY A 14 -36.31 33.63 5.04
N ARG A 15 -36.93 33.51 3.86
CA ARG A 15 -37.08 32.23 3.18
C ARG A 15 -35.68 31.85 2.71
N SER A 16 -35.08 30.89 3.40
CA SER A 16 -33.89 30.20 2.94
C SER A 16 -34.14 29.71 1.51
N LEU A 17 -33.31 30.16 0.58
CA LEU A 17 -33.24 29.62 -0.76
C LEU A 17 -32.46 28.29 -0.66
N SER A 18 -33.15 27.21 -0.32
CA SER A 18 -32.63 25.87 -0.58
C SER A 18 -32.62 25.71 -2.10
N LEU A 19 -31.44 25.72 -2.70
CA LEU A 19 -31.26 25.25 -4.07
C LEU A 19 -31.85 23.83 -4.14
N PRO A 20 -32.60 23.46 -5.19
CA PRO A 20 -32.93 22.07 -5.39
C PRO A 20 -31.61 21.30 -5.48
N SER A 21 -31.35 20.44 -4.51
CA SER A 21 -30.38 19.37 -4.72
C SER A 21 -30.98 18.53 -5.83
N ASP A 22 -30.48 18.69 -7.06
CA ASP A 22 -30.66 17.68 -8.09
C ASP A 22 -29.98 16.42 -7.56
N SER A 23 -30.76 15.58 -6.89
CA SER A 23 -30.31 14.26 -6.49
C SER A 23 -29.97 13.50 -7.78
N HIS A 24 -28.85 12.77 -7.74
CA HIS A 24 -28.43 11.98 -8.89
C HIS A 24 -29.61 11.08 -9.35
N PRO A 25 -29.85 10.91 -10.67
CA PRO A 25 -31.00 10.16 -11.18
C PRO A 25 -31.19 8.79 -10.52
N ALA A 26 -30.10 8.06 -10.29
CA ALA A 26 -30.10 6.78 -9.57
C ALA A 26 -30.60 6.87 -8.12
N ILE A 27 -30.28 7.95 -7.40
CA ILE A 27 -30.75 8.19 -6.02
C ILE A 27 -32.24 8.52 -6.02
N SER A 28 -32.70 9.32 -6.99
CA SER A 28 -34.13 9.62 -7.16
C SER A 28 -34.94 8.36 -7.48
N GLN A 29 -34.45 7.50 -8.37
CA GLN A 29 -35.11 6.26 -8.74
C GLN A 29 -35.17 5.27 -7.57
N PHE A 30 -34.10 5.16 -6.78
CA PHE A 30 -34.07 4.35 -5.57
C PHE A 30 -35.10 4.82 -4.54
N ASP A 31 -35.19 6.13 -4.29
CA ASP A 31 -36.14 6.70 -3.33
C ASP A 31 -37.60 6.57 -3.79
N GLU A 32 -37.85 6.69 -5.10
CA GLU A 32 -39.17 6.44 -5.70
C GLU A 32 -39.58 4.97 -5.58
N ASN A 33 -38.65 4.03 -5.83
CA ASN A 33 -38.90 2.61 -5.64
C ASN A 33 -39.23 2.28 -4.18
N LEU A 34 -38.49 2.87 -3.23
CA LEU A 34 -38.70 2.70 -1.79
C LEU A 34 -40.03 3.29 -1.34
N SER A 35 -40.36 4.50 -1.79
CA SER A 35 -41.63 5.17 -1.51
C SER A 35 -42.83 4.39 -2.04
N ARG A 36 -42.70 3.80 -3.23
CA ARG A 36 -43.74 2.94 -3.83
C ARG A 36 -43.96 1.65 -3.04
N ILE A 37 -42.91 0.99 -2.59
CA ILE A 37 -43.02 -0.20 -1.73
C ILE A 37 -43.74 0.17 -0.42
N ARG A 38 -43.33 1.26 0.24
CA ARG A 38 -43.94 1.74 1.49
C ARG A 38 -45.42 2.09 1.31
N ALA A 39 -45.80 2.75 0.21
CA ALA A 39 -47.19 3.06 -0.09
C ALA A 39 -48.07 1.80 -0.27
N SER A 40 -47.48 0.73 -0.80
CA SER A 40 -48.18 -0.54 -1.04
C SER A 40 -48.27 -1.47 0.19
N GLU A 41 -47.61 -1.17 1.31
CA GLU A 41 -47.74 -1.94 2.56
C GLU A 41 -49.17 -1.92 3.12
N ALA A 42 -49.88 -0.80 2.94
CA ALA A 42 -51.23 -0.60 3.49
C ALA A 42 -52.35 -1.33 2.72
N THR A 43 -52.07 -1.94 1.56
CA THR A 43 -53.10 -2.50 0.64
C THR A 43 -52.89 -4.01 0.39
N CYS A 44 -52.47 -4.74 1.43
CA CYS A 44 -52.22 -6.18 1.42
C CYS A 44 -53.52 -7.01 1.39
N SER A 45 -54.24 -7.08 0.27
CA SER A 45 -55.41 -7.98 0.20
C SER A 45 -55.55 -8.76 -1.10
N SER A 46 -54.71 -8.55 -2.11
CA SER A 46 -54.86 -9.19 -3.42
C SER A 46 -53.53 -9.69 -4.03
N LEU A 47 -53.60 -10.79 -4.77
CA LEU A 47 -52.49 -11.38 -5.54
C LEU A 47 -51.77 -10.38 -6.47
N PRO A 48 -52.48 -9.52 -7.23
CA PRO A 48 -51.84 -8.47 -8.05
C PRO A 48 -51.02 -7.47 -7.23
N SER A 49 -51.49 -7.11 -6.02
CA SER A 49 -50.80 -6.23 -5.06
C SER A 49 -49.55 -6.90 -4.45
N MET A 50 -49.51 -8.23 -4.38
CA MET A 50 -48.30 -8.97 -3.97
C MET A 50 -47.26 -9.00 -5.09
N ASN A 51 -47.67 -9.27 -6.34
CA ASN A 51 -46.75 -9.28 -7.48
C ASN A 51 -46.08 -7.91 -7.72
N SER A 52 -46.84 -6.82 -7.60
CA SER A 52 -46.30 -5.46 -7.75
C SER A 52 -45.25 -5.12 -6.68
N ARG A 53 -45.40 -5.64 -5.46
CA ARG A 53 -44.42 -5.48 -4.38
C ARG A 53 -43.15 -6.31 -4.60
N ILE A 54 -43.29 -7.56 -5.01
CA ILE A 54 -42.13 -8.39 -5.36
C ILE A 54 -41.34 -7.74 -6.50
N ASN A 55 -42.05 -7.22 -7.51
CA ASN A 55 -41.42 -6.49 -8.61
C ASN A 55 -40.79 -5.17 -8.13
N GLY A 56 -41.42 -4.46 -7.19
CA GLY A 56 -40.85 -3.28 -6.55
C GLY A 56 -39.55 -3.58 -5.80
N LEU A 57 -39.51 -4.69 -5.04
CA LEU A 57 -38.32 -5.15 -4.32
C LEU A 57 -37.18 -5.50 -5.29
N LYS A 58 -37.51 -6.17 -6.39
CA LYS A 58 -36.55 -6.48 -7.45
C LYS A 58 -35.97 -5.20 -8.06
N ASN A 59 -36.81 -4.26 -8.44
CA ASN A 59 -36.36 -2.97 -8.98
C ASN A 59 -35.49 -2.18 -7.99
N LEU A 60 -35.81 -2.27 -6.68
CA LEU A 60 -35.00 -1.68 -5.63
C LEU A 60 -33.62 -2.35 -5.56
N TYR A 61 -33.58 -3.68 -5.57
CA TYR A 61 -32.34 -4.46 -5.57
C TYR A 61 -31.48 -4.14 -6.80
N ASP A 62 -32.07 -4.12 -8.00
CA ASP A 62 -31.38 -3.80 -9.24
C ASP A 62 -30.79 -2.37 -9.20
N SER A 63 -31.47 -1.42 -8.54
CA SER A 63 -30.98 -0.04 -8.38
C SER A 63 -29.85 0.13 -7.34
N VAL A 64 -29.60 -0.85 -6.46
CA VAL A 64 -28.48 -0.80 -5.50
C VAL A 64 -27.13 -0.92 -6.22
N ASP A 65 -27.04 -1.77 -7.25
CA ASP A 65 -25.81 -1.92 -8.03
C ASP A 65 -25.46 -0.62 -8.76
N GLU A 66 -26.45 0.03 -9.37
CA GLU A 66 -26.25 1.37 -9.95
C GLU A 66 -25.83 2.40 -8.88
N LEU A 67 -26.43 2.36 -7.68
CA LEU A 67 -26.04 3.21 -6.57
C LEU A 67 -24.59 2.99 -6.15
N LEU A 68 -24.14 1.74 -6.07
CA LEU A 68 -22.77 1.37 -5.68
C LEU A 68 -21.74 1.79 -6.74
N LEU A 69 -22.15 1.84 -8.01
CA LEU A 69 -21.31 2.26 -9.13
C LEU A 69 -21.21 3.79 -9.27
N LEU A 70 -21.97 4.59 -8.51
CA LEU A 70 -21.89 6.05 -8.54
C LEU A 70 -20.48 6.54 -8.16
N PRO A 71 -19.96 7.61 -8.79
CA PRO A 71 -18.63 8.17 -8.51
C PRO A 71 -18.30 8.37 -7.01
N PRO A 72 -19.19 8.88 -6.14
CA PRO A 72 -18.92 8.95 -4.70
C PRO A 72 -18.72 7.59 -4.02
N ASN A 73 -19.35 6.52 -4.50
CA ASN A 73 -19.25 5.17 -3.94
C ASN A 73 -18.07 4.36 -4.52
N GLN A 74 -17.58 4.72 -5.71
CA GLN A 74 -16.31 4.20 -6.24
C GLN A 74 -15.11 4.52 -5.35
N HIS A 75 -15.21 5.56 -4.51
CA HIS A 75 -14.21 5.83 -3.48
C HIS A 75 -14.08 4.67 -2.48
N ILE A 76 -15.16 3.96 -2.17
CA ILE A 76 -15.16 2.82 -1.23
C ILE A 76 -14.32 1.66 -1.79
N PHE A 77 -14.50 1.31 -3.05
CA PHE A 77 -13.68 0.30 -3.73
C PHE A 77 -12.22 0.73 -3.87
N SER A 78 -11.97 2.03 -4.09
CA SER A 78 -10.61 2.57 -4.10
C SER A 78 -9.97 2.54 -2.70
N GLN A 79 -10.76 2.72 -1.64
CA GLN A 79 -10.31 2.76 -0.26
C GLN A 79 -9.85 1.38 0.22
N GLU A 80 -10.53 0.30 -0.16
CA GLU A 80 -10.07 -1.07 0.13
C GLU A 80 -8.72 -1.37 -0.51
N GLN A 81 -8.55 -1.03 -1.80
CA GLN A 81 -7.27 -1.21 -2.51
C GLN A 81 -6.15 -0.35 -1.90
N ILE A 82 -6.46 0.88 -1.51
CA ILE A 82 -5.51 1.76 -0.81
C ILE A 82 -5.11 1.15 0.54
N MET A 83 -6.07 0.60 1.30
CA MET A 83 -5.82 -0.02 2.60
C MET A 83 -4.94 -1.27 2.48
N ASP A 84 -5.21 -2.12 1.49
CA ASP A 84 -4.36 -3.28 1.16
C ASP A 84 -2.92 -2.86 0.83
N ASP A 85 -2.76 -1.76 0.09
CA ASP A 85 -1.44 -1.23 -0.25
C ASP A 85 -0.71 -0.71 1.01
N TYR A 86 -1.41 -0.02 1.92
CA TYR A 86 -0.85 0.43 3.19
C TYR A 86 -0.43 -0.74 4.09
N ILE A 87 -1.24 -1.80 4.18
CA ILE A 87 -0.92 -3.00 4.97
C ILE A 87 0.39 -3.62 4.47
N ARG A 88 0.56 -3.74 3.15
CA ARG A 88 1.80 -4.25 2.54
C ARG A 88 3.02 -3.38 2.83
N ILE A 89 2.84 -2.05 2.89
CA ILE A 89 3.91 -1.12 3.28
C ILE A 89 4.31 -1.36 4.74
N LEU A 90 3.34 -1.48 5.64
CA LEU A 90 3.58 -1.73 7.07
C LEU A 90 4.29 -3.06 7.31
N ASP A 91 3.89 -4.13 6.61
CA ASP A 91 4.53 -5.45 6.70
C ASP A 91 6.01 -5.41 6.27
N ALA A 92 6.30 -4.75 5.14
CA ALA A 92 7.67 -4.57 4.68
C ALA A 92 8.52 -3.75 5.68
N CYS A 93 7.94 -2.69 6.26
CA CYS A 93 8.60 -1.90 7.30
C CYS A 93 8.86 -2.73 8.56
N SER A 94 7.90 -3.56 9.00
CA SER A 94 8.07 -4.46 10.14
C SER A 94 9.19 -5.46 9.90
N THR A 95 9.18 -6.14 8.74
CA THR A 95 10.25 -7.07 8.34
C THR A 95 11.62 -6.41 8.40
N VAL A 96 11.73 -5.18 7.88
CA VAL A 96 12.98 -4.43 7.86
C VAL A 96 13.41 -4.05 9.29
N LYS A 97 12.49 -3.66 10.17
CA LYS A 97 12.76 -3.40 11.59
C LYS A 97 13.29 -4.63 12.32
N ASP A 98 12.70 -5.80 12.07
CA ASP A 98 13.14 -7.06 12.67
C ASP A 98 14.55 -7.43 12.20
N LEU A 99 14.85 -7.22 10.92
CA LEU A 99 16.19 -7.42 10.37
C LEU A 99 17.23 -6.45 10.94
N ILE A 100 16.87 -5.21 11.29
CA ILE A 100 17.78 -4.32 12.06
C ILE A 100 18.07 -4.93 13.42
N SER A 101 17.02 -5.35 14.12
CA SER A 101 17.14 -5.90 15.47
C SER A 101 18.04 -7.14 15.47
N LEU A 102 17.87 -8.02 14.48
CA LEU A 102 18.75 -9.15 14.22
C LEU A 102 20.19 -8.69 13.94
N THR A 103 20.38 -7.69 13.07
CA THR A 103 21.72 -7.19 12.75
C THR A 103 22.43 -6.60 13.97
N LYS A 104 21.72 -5.94 14.88
CA LYS A 104 22.28 -5.45 16.15
C LYS A 104 22.80 -6.59 17.02
N GLN A 105 22.08 -7.71 17.05
CA GLN A 105 22.49 -8.91 17.76
C GLN A 105 23.72 -9.54 17.08
N ASP A 106 23.68 -9.72 15.76
CA ASP A 106 24.78 -10.25 14.95
C ASP A 106 26.08 -9.44 15.14
N VAL A 107 25.99 -8.11 15.29
CA VAL A 107 27.16 -7.25 15.57
C VAL A 107 27.75 -7.52 16.96
N ARG A 108 26.92 -7.75 17.98
CA ARG A 108 27.40 -8.11 19.33
C ARG A 108 28.08 -9.48 19.31
N GLU A 109 27.50 -10.44 18.59
CA GLU A 109 28.10 -11.76 18.41
C GLU A 109 29.41 -11.70 17.62
N LEU A 110 29.48 -10.87 16.58
CA LEU A 110 30.73 -10.60 15.86
C LEU A 110 31.80 -10.03 16.79
N GLN A 111 31.46 -9.05 17.63
CA GLN A 111 32.41 -8.48 18.59
C GLN A 111 32.95 -9.55 19.54
N SER A 112 32.09 -10.43 20.04
CA SER A 112 32.49 -11.58 20.86
C SER A 112 33.38 -12.55 20.09
N ALA A 113 33.00 -12.91 18.85
CA ALA A 113 33.77 -13.80 18.00
C ALA A 113 35.16 -13.24 17.69
N VAL A 114 35.26 -11.94 17.41
CA VAL A 114 36.55 -11.26 17.19
C VAL A 114 37.43 -11.30 18.46
N ARG A 115 36.86 -11.03 19.64
CA ARG A 115 37.60 -11.14 20.91
C ARG A 115 38.12 -12.55 21.16
N ARG A 116 37.32 -13.57 20.82
CA ARG A 116 37.69 -14.99 20.94
C ARG A 116 38.58 -15.51 19.80
N LYS A 117 38.83 -14.70 18.75
CA LYS A 117 39.47 -15.12 17.50
C LYS A 117 38.74 -16.31 16.83
N ASP A 118 37.42 -16.34 16.98
CA ASP A 118 36.53 -17.37 16.47
C ASP A 118 36.19 -17.10 14.99
N ALA A 119 36.92 -17.76 14.10
CA ALA A 119 36.75 -17.63 12.64
C ALA A 119 35.36 -18.06 12.17
N ASN A 120 34.75 -19.06 12.82
CA ASN A 120 33.43 -19.57 12.46
C ASN A 120 32.34 -18.54 12.81
N GLY A 121 32.43 -17.92 13.99
CA GLY A 121 31.53 -16.83 14.39
C GLY A 121 31.61 -15.63 13.45
N ILE A 122 32.82 -15.27 13.00
CA ILE A 122 33.02 -14.19 12.01
C ILE A 122 32.40 -14.57 10.64
N GLN A 123 32.57 -15.81 10.18
CA GLN A 123 31.95 -16.28 8.93
C GLN A 123 30.42 -16.32 8.99
N SER A 124 29.87 -16.72 10.15
CA SER A 124 28.42 -16.70 10.41
C SER A 124 27.86 -15.29 10.24
N TYR A 125 28.49 -14.28 10.87
CA TYR A 125 28.12 -12.88 10.71
C TYR A 125 28.15 -12.42 9.24
N LEU A 126 29.23 -12.72 8.50
CA LEU A 126 29.35 -12.31 7.10
C LEU A 126 28.27 -12.94 6.20
N THR A 127 27.90 -14.18 6.49
CA THR A 127 26.82 -14.89 5.79
C THR A 127 25.46 -14.31 6.15
N SER A 128 25.18 -14.08 7.43
CA SER A 128 23.96 -13.43 7.91
C SER A 128 23.79 -12.04 7.29
N ARG A 129 24.83 -11.22 7.33
CA ARG A 129 24.85 -9.88 6.73
C ARG A 129 24.50 -9.89 5.23
N LYS A 130 25.04 -10.84 4.46
CA LYS A 130 24.70 -11.01 3.04
C LYS A 130 23.23 -11.40 2.86
N LYS A 131 22.70 -12.29 3.70
CA LYS A 131 21.29 -12.71 3.69
C LYS A 131 20.37 -11.53 4.02
N THR A 132 20.62 -10.83 5.11
CA THR A 132 19.85 -9.66 5.54
C THR A 132 19.82 -8.57 4.46
N LYS A 133 20.96 -8.25 3.85
CA LYS A 133 21.03 -7.29 2.73
C LYS A 133 20.15 -7.73 1.55
N LYS A 134 20.20 -9.01 1.16
CA LYS A 134 19.36 -9.53 0.06
C LYS A 134 17.87 -9.44 0.38
N THR A 135 17.47 -9.81 1.60
CA THR A 135 16.07 -9.77 2.03
C THR A 135 15.54 -8.35 2.04
N ILE A 136 16.28 -7.38 2.59
CA ILE A 136 15.88 -5.97 2.60
C ILE A 136 15.71 -5.44 1.19
N LEU A 137 16.68 -5.67 0.30
CA LEU A 137 16.59 -5.23 -1.10
C LEU A 137 15.38 -5.86 -1.82
N LYS A 138 15.02 -7.10 -1.50
CA LYS A 138 13.84 -7.77 -2.02
C LYS A 138 12.56 -7.09 -1.52
N SER A 139 12.44 -6.81 -0.23
CA SER A 139 11.29 -6.11 0.36
C SER A 139 11.11 -4.71 -0.24
N LEU A 140 12.20 -3.94 -0.38
CA LEU A 140 12.16 -2.60 -1.00
C LEU A 140 11.81 -2.63 -2.49
N LYS A 141 12.21 -3.68 -3.21
CA LYS A 141 11.80 -3.90 -4.61
C LYS A 141 10.30 -4.21 -4.72
N ASN A 142 9.77 -5.01 -3.80
CA ASN A 142 8.34 -5.32 -3.74
C ASN A 142 7.50 -4.06 -3.49
N LEU A 143 7.94 -3.19 -2.57
CA LEU A 143 7.30 -1.89 -2.32
C LEU A 143 7.31 -0.97 -3.55
N ARG A 144 8.42 -0.96 -4.31
CA ARG A 144 8.49 -0.18 -5.56
C ARG A 144 7.54 -0.68 -6.64
N ASN A 145 7.20 -1.96 -6.65
CA ASN A 145 6.25 -2.51 -7.63
C ASN A 145 4.81 -2.14 -7.27
N LEU A 146 4.48 -2.07 -5.97
CA LEU A 146 3.19 -1.60 -5.47
C LEU A 146 2.90 -0.15 -5.90
N ARG A 147 3.94 0.69 -5.91
CA ARG A 147 3.82 2.14 -6.13
C ARG A 147 3.82 2.61 -7.59
N ARG A 148 3.93 1.72 -8.59
CA ARG A 148 3.89 2.12 -10.02
C ARG A 148 2.55 2.73 -10.46
N LYS A 149 1.53 2.73 -9.59
CA LYS A 149 0.23 3.36 -9.83
C LYS A 149 0.18 4.85 -9.47
N GLY A 150 1.20 5.42 -8.82
CA GLY A 150 1.24 6.84 -8.40
C GLY A 150 2.59 7.53 -8.60
N ASN A 151 2.56 8.70 -9.25
CA ASN A 151 3.73 9.43 -9.77
C ASN A 151 4.51 10.25 -8.74
N ASP A 152 4.55 9.83 -7.47
CA ASP A 152 5.14 10.66 -6.42
C ASP A 152 6.68 10.53 -6.36
N LYS A 153 7.39 11.65 -6.49
CA LYS A 153 8.86 11.74 -6.46
C LYS A 153 9.39 11.70 -5.03
N ASP A 154 8.63 12.17 -4.05
CA ASP A 154 9.09 12.36 -2.67
C ASP A 154 9.24 11.02 -1.94
N SER A 155 8.31 10.12 -2.14
CA SER A 155 8.41 8.79 -1.54
C SER A 155 9.55 7.94 -2.15
N LYS A 156 10.19 8.35 -3.26
CA LYS A 156 11.37 7.65 -3.85
C LYS A 156 12.65 8.07 -3.15
N THR A 157 12.74 9.33 -2.71
CA THR A 157 13.89 9.85 -1.96
C THR A 157 13.89 9.28 -0.55
N MET A 158 12.72 9.17 0.10
CA MET A 158 12.58 8.52 1.41
C MET A 158 13.03 7.04 1.40
N LEU A 159 12.74 6.30 0.32
CA LEU A 159 13.17 4.90 0.18
C LEU A 159 14.70 4.78 0.07
N LYS A 160 15.33 5.70 -0.68
CA LYS A 160 16.79 5.76 -0.81
C LYS A 160 17.47 6.20 0.48
N ASP A 161 16.89 7.15 1.20
CA ASP A 161 17.38 7.60 2.51
C ASP A 161 17.29 6.46 3.54
N ALA A 162 16.19 5.71 3.52
CA ALA A 162 16.05 4.48 4.30
C ALA A 162 17.17 3.50 3.93
N GLU A 163 17.33 3.12 2.66
CA GLU A 163 18.42 2.25 2.17
C GLU A 163 19.81 2.68 2.68
N LEU A 164 20.09 4.00 2.63
CA LEU A 164 21.37 4.57 3.05
C LEU A 164 21.56 4.43 4.58
N LYS A 165 20.55 4.79 5.37
CA LYS A 165 20.58 4.66 6.83
C LYS A 165 20.76 3.22 7.28
N PHE A 166 20.13 2.26 6.61
CA PHE A 166 20.33 0.83 6.88
C PHE A 166 21.75 0.37 6.59
N LEU A 167 22.32 0.79 5.46
CA LEU A 167 23.69 0.43 5.08
C LEU A 167 24.70 0.98 6.10
N THR A 168 24.44 2.17 6.65
CA THR A 168 25.21 2.76 7.74
C THR A 168 25.11 1.94 9.03
N ILE A 169 23.91 1.54 9.45
CA ILE A 169 23.69 0.69 10.65
C ILE A 169 24.37 -0.68 10.51
N CYS A 170 24.37 -1.25 9.29
CA CYS A 170 24.97 -2.55 8.99
C CYS A 170 26.47 -2.48 8.67
N SER A 171 27.11 -1.32 8.80
CA SER A 171 28.55 -1.18 8.57
C SER A 171 29.30 -1.55 9.85
N PRO A 172 30.32 -2.44 9.78
CA PRO A 172 31.21 -2.65 10.90
C PRO A 172 31.81 -1.29 11.30
N ASN A 173 31.79 -0.94 12.59
CA ASN A 173 32.53 0.21 13.10
C ASN A 173 33.94 0.21 12.49
N SER A 174 34.42 1.37 12.04
CA SER A 174 35.69 1.53 11.32
C SER A 174 36.89 0.82 11.98
N GLY A 175 36.88 0.67 13.31
CA GLY A 175 37.89 -0.08 14.08
C GLY A 175 37.90 -1.61 13.88
N MET A 176 36.81 -2.23 13.40
CA MET A 176 36.70 -3.69 13.21
C MET A 176 37.13 -4.16 11.82
N SER A 177 37.20 -3.23 10.85
CA SER A 177 37.63 -3.53 9.46
C SER A 177 39.09 -4.01 9.38
N GLY A 178 39.95 -3.50 10.26
CA GLY A 178 41.36 -3.91 10.33
C GLY A 178 41.50 -5.35 10.83
N TYR A 179 40.75 -5.73 11.86
CA TYR A 179 40.79 -7.09 12.43
C TYR A 179 40.20 -8.16 11.50
N ILE A 180 39.14 -7.85 10.76
CA ILE A 180 38.57 -8.77 9.76
C ILE A 180 39.54 -8.99 8.60
N SER A 181 40.28 -7.96 8.17
CA SER A 181 41.29 -8.06 7.11
C SER A 181 42.56 -8.80 7.56
N LEU A 182 42.92 -8.73 8.86
CA LEU A 182 44.02 -9.48 9.44
C LEU A 182 43.73 -10.99 9.58
N ILE A 183 42.46 -11.37 9.74
CA ILE A 183 42.03 -12.78 9.82
C ILE A 183 41.67 -13.36 8.44
N TYR A 184 41.27 -12.52 7.48
CA TYR A 184 40.98 -12.92 6.09
C TYR A 184 41.93 -12.23 5.09
N PRO A 185 43.09 -12.82 4.76
CA PRO A 185 43.81 -12.41 3.56
C PRO A 185 42.91 -12.68 2.34
N ALA A 186 42.88 -11.72 1.42
CA ALA A 186 42.03 -11.68 0.24
C ALA A 186 41.88 -13.05 -0.44
N ARG A 187 40.64 -13.54 -0.55
CA ARG A 187 40.33 -14.69 -1.40
C ARG A 187 40.58 -14.28 -2.85
N CYS A 188 41.62 -14.86 -3.43
CA CYS A 188 42.08 -14.70 -4.81
C CYS A 188 40.95 -14.52 -5.83
N ASN A 189 40.80 -13.31 -6.36
CA ASN A 189 40.31 -13.11 -7.72
C ASN A 189 41.52 -13.23 -8.66
N LYS A 190 41.88 -14.46 -9.03
CA LYS A 190 42.54 -14.74 -10.31
C LYS A 190 41.54 -15.53 -11.13
N MET A 191 40.68 -14.79 -11.85
CA MET A 191 40.15 -15.28 -13.11
C MET A 191 41.36 -15.48 -14.03
N ALA A 192 41.60 -16.71 -14.48
CA ALA A 192 42.47 -17.01 -15.61
C ALA A 192 41.63 -17.58 -16.76
N PRO A 193 42.02 -17.36 -18.02
CA PRO A 193 41.10 -17.15 -19.13
C PRO A 193 40.65 -18.43 -19.82
N LYS A 194 39.54 -18.26 -20.56
CA LYS A 194 38.88 -19.23 -21.46
C LYS A 194 39.89 -19.98 -22.35
N ALA A 195 39.84 -21.31 -22.32
CA ALA A 195 40.35 -22.14 -23.41
C ALA A 195 39.19 -22.50 -24.34
N SER A 196 38.98 -21.68 -25.37
CA SER A 196 38.26 -22.09 -26.57
C SER A 196 39.27 -22.82 -27.47
N ARG A 197 39.15 -24.14 -27.60
CA ARG A 197 39.86 -24.89 -28.66
C ARG A 197 38.84 -25.27 -29.72
N GLY A 198 38.78 -24.46 -30.76
CA GLY A 198 38.19 -24.81 -32.05
C GLY A 198 39.30 -25.01 -33.09
N HIS A 199 39.28 -26.18 -33.73
CA HIS A 199 39.73 -26.54 -35.08
C HIS A 199 41.10 -26.10 -35.64
N HIS A 200 41.94 -27.09 -35.96
CA HIS A 200 42.19 -27.47 -37.37
C HIS A 200 42.93 -28.83 -37.49
N PRO A 201 42.57 -29.72 -38.44
CA PRO A 201 43.40 -30.85 -38.82
C PRO A 201 44.52 -30.40 -39.77
N ILE A 202 45.73 -30.91 -39.55
CA ILE A 202 46.86 -30.77 -40.47
C ILE A 202 46.95 -32.07 -41.26
N PHE A 203 46.81 -31.92 -42.58
CA PHE A 203 47.07 -32.92 -43.60
C PHE A 203 48.54 -32.83 -44.05
N ILE A 204 48.98 -33.82 -44.83
CA ILE A 204 50.14 -33.87 -45.74
C ILE A 204 51.39 -34.60 -45.17
N PRO A 205 52.19 -35.33 -46.01
CA PRO A 205 51.90 -36.03 -47.27
C PRO A 205 51.96 -37.56 -47.15
#